data_AF-A0A1B0Z7S9-F1
#
_entry.id   AF-A0A1B0Z7S9-F1
#
_cell.length_a   1.000
_cell.length_b   1.000
_cell.length_c   1.000
_cell.angle_alpha   90.00
_cell.angle_beta   90.00
_cell.angle_gamma   90.00
#
_symmetry.space_group_name_H-M   'P 1'
#
loop_
_entity.id
_entity.type
_entity.pdbx_description
1 polymer ?
#
loop_
_entity_poly.entity_id
_entity_poly.type
_entity_poly.pdbx_seq_one_letter_code
_entity_poly.pdbx_strand_id
1 'polypeptide(L)'
;MCLSKIIEKFFVSPTLFRVVRLARIGRILRLIKGAKGIRTLLFALMMSLPALFNIGLLLFLVMFIYAIFGMSQFAYVKREAGIDDMFNFETFANSMICLFQITTSGGWNYLLYPILNKEPDCDPKK
;
A
#
# COMPACT_ATOMS: atom_id res chain seq x y z
N MET A 1 -6.67 -5.40 37.73
CA MET A 1 -5.26 -5.76 37.45
C MET A 1 -4.94 -5.93 35.96
N CYS A 2 -5.87 -6.36 35.10
CA CYS A 2 -5.62 -6.45 33.64
C CYS A 2 -5.61 -5.10 32.91
N LEU A 3 -6.50 -4.17 33.27
CA LEU A 3 -6.58 -2.84 32.66
C LEU A 3 -5.33 -1.98 32.90
N SER A 4 -4.74 -2.03 34.09
CA SER A 4 -3.50 -1.28 34.40
C SER A 4 -2.30 -1.78 33.60
N LYS A 5 -2.18 -3.10 33.42
CA LYS A 5 -1.13 -3.71 32.58
C LYS A 5 -1.31 -3.40 31.09
N ILE A 6 -2.55 -3.32 30.60
CA ILE A 6 -2.83 -2.90 29.22
C ILE A 6 -2.42 -1.44 29.04
N ILE A 7 -2.79 -0.55 29.97
CA ILE A 7 -2.45 0.88 29.90
C ILE A 7 -0.93 1.09 29.99
N GLU A 8 -0.21 0.39 30.88
CA GLU A 8 1.26 0.42 30.93
C GLU A 8 1.89 -0.06 29.62
N LYS A 9 1.44 -1.19 29.05
CA LYS A 9 1.98 -1.70 27.77
C LYS A 9 1.64 -0.78 26.59
N PHE A 10 0.49 -0.10 26.63
CA PHE A 10 0.05 0.86 25.61
C PHE A 10 0.81 2.19 25.69
N PHE A 11 1.10 2.69 26.90
CA PHE A 11 1.84 3.93 27.11
C PHE A 11 3.34 3.81 26.84
N VAL A 12 3.91 2.60 26.94
CA VAL A 12 5.38 2.39 26.83
C VAL A 12 5.84 1.99 25.42
N SER A 13 4.94 1.79 24.45
CA SER A 13 5.35 1.53 23.06
C SER A 13 5.89 2.81 22.39
N PRO A 14 7.19 2.84 21.98
CA PRO A 14 7.77 4.01 21.31
C PRO A 14 7.04 4.40 20.03
N THR A 15 6.42 3.44 19.34
CA THR A 15 5.66 3.65 18.11
C THR A 15 4.35 4.39 18.37
N LEU A 16 3.60 4.01 19.40
CA LEU A 16 2.34 4.68 19.76
C LEU A 16 2.60 6.12 20.21
N PHE A 17 3.65 6.36 20.99
CA PHE A 17 4.02 7.72 21.40
C PHE A 17 4.47 8.60 20.22
N ARG A 18 5.01 8.01 19.15
CA ARG A 18 5.27 8.74 17.88
C ARG A 18 3.95 9.08 17.17
N VAL A 19 2.99 8.15 17.11
CA VAL A 19 1.67 8.39 16.48
C VAL A 19 0.87 9.46 17.23
N VAL A 20 0.81 9.42 18.57
CA VAL A 20 0.13 10.46 19.37
C VAL A 20 0.75 11.84 19.13
N ARG A 21 2.09 11.90 18.96
CA ARG A 21 2.78 13.14 18.59
C ARG A 21 2.40 13.67 17.20
N LEU A 22 1.86 12.86 16.28
CA LEU A 22 1.34 13.34 14.99
C LEU A 22 0.05 14.16 15.14
N ALA A 23 -0.73 13.98 16.23
CA ALA A 23 -1.96 14.75 16.44
C ALA A 23 -1.73 16.28 16.48
N ARG A 24 -0.52 16.72 16.86
CA ARG A 24 -0.14 18.15 16.84
C ARG A 24 -0.14 18.75 15.43
N ILE A 25 0.02 17.94 14.38
CA ILE A 25 -0.05 18.36 12.97
C ILE A 25 -1.47 18.87 12.63
N GLY A 26 -2.50 18.41 13.34
CA GLY A 26 -3.87 18.93 13.21
C GLY A 26 -3.99 20.44 13.48
N ARG A 27 -3.04 21.07 14.17
CA ARG A 27 -2.99 22.53 14.33
C ARG A 27 -2.77 23.25 12.98
N ILE A 28 -2.01 22.64 12.06
CA ILE A 28 -1.75 23.19 10.71
C ILE A 28 -3.05 23.25 9.89
N LEU A 29 -3.98 22.30 10.10
CA LEU A 29 -5.31 22.33 9.46
C LEU A 29 -6.14 23.57 9.84
N ARG A 30 -5.83 24.26 10.94
CA ARG A 30 -6.48 25.53 11.27
C ARG A 30 -6.13 26.65 10.29
N LEU A 31 -4.95 26.61 9.65
CA LEU A 31 -4.54 27.60 8.64
C LEU A 31 -5.44 27.54 7.40
N ILE A 32 -5.98 26.36 7.08
CA ILE A 32 -6.94 26.16 5.98
C ILE A 32 -8.22 26.97 6.21
N LYS A 33 -8.62 27.21 7.47
CA LYS A 33 -9.81 28.02 7.79
C LYS A 33 -9.66 29.49 7.38
N GLY A 34 -8.43 30.01 7.37
CA GLY A 34 -8.14 31.41 6.99
C GLY A 34 -8.02 31.63 5.48
N ALA A 35 -7.73 30.58 4.70
CA ALA A 35 -7.48 30.67 3.28
C ALA A 35 -8.72 30.29 2.45
N LYS A 36 -9.55 31.30 2.10
CA LYS A 36 -10.80 31.11 1.33
C LYS A 36 -10.60 30.36 0.01
N GLY A 37 -9.51 30.62 -0.71
CA GLY A 37 -9.19 29.93 -1.98
C GLY A 37 -8.92 28.43 -1.82
N ILE A 38 -8.10 28.04 -0.83
CA ILE A 38 -7.81 26.63 -0.51
C ILE A 38 -9.08 25.90 -0.11
N ARG A 39 -9.96 26.55 0.66
CA ARG A 39 -11.25 25.97 1.08
C ARG A 39 -12.14 25.61 -0.12
N THR A 40 -12.20 26.46 -1.14
CA THR A 40 -12.97 26.17 -2.36
C THR A 40 -12.43 24.95 -3.09
N LEU A 41 -11.10 24.83 -3.23
CA LEU A 41 -10.47 23.67 -3.87
C LEU A 41 -10.72 22.38 -3.09
N LEU A 42 -10.59 22.41 -1.76
CA LEU A 42 -10.89 21.26 -0.89
C LEU A 42 -12.36 20.86 -0.94
N PHE A 43 -13.27 21.83 -1.04
CA PHE A 43 -14.70 21.55 -1.19
C PHE A 43 -15.01 20.88 -2.53
N ALA A 44 -14.42 21.35 -3.61
CA ALA A 44 -14.53 20.71 -4.93
C ALA A 44 -13.99 19.26 -4.88
N LEU A 45 -12.84 19.04 -4.21
CA LEU A 45 -12.30 17.71 -4.00
C LEU A 45 -13.29 16.81 -3.25
N MET A 46 -13.84 17.29 -2.12
CA MET A 46 -14.82 16.53 -1.34
C MET A 46 -16.09 16.20 -2.12
N MET A 47 -16.56 17.11 -2.98
CA MET A 47 -17.71 16.85 -3.86
C MET A 47 -17.42 15.77 -4.90
N SER A 48 -16.17 15.61 -5.33
CA SER A 48 -15.76 14.56 -6.27
C SER A 48 -15.49 13.20 -5.62
N LEU A 49 -15.31 13.15 -4.29
CA LEU A 49 -14.97 11.91 -3.56
C LEU A 49 -15.97 10.76 -3.77
N PRO A 50 -17.31 10.97 -3.77
CA PRO A 50 -18.25 9.86 -3.98
C PRO A 50 -18.08 9.19 -5.35
N ALA A 51 -17.85 9.98 -6.40
CA ALA A 51 -17.57 9.45 -7.73
C ALA A 51 -16.21 8.75 -7.78
N LEU A 52 -15.18 9.36 -7.18
CA LEU A 52 -13.85 8.75 -7.08
C LEU A 52 -13.87 7.42 -6.31
N PHE A 53 -14.71 7.30 -5.27
CA PHE A 53 -14.85 6.07 -4.50
C PHE A 53 -15.39 4.92 -5.35
N ASN A 54 -16.35 5.17 -6.24
CA ASN A 54 -16.86 4.14 -7.15
C ASN A 54 -15.76 3.64 -8.11
N ILE A 55 -14.98 4.56 -8.67
CA ILE A 55 -13.84 4.21 -9.54
C ILE A 55 -12.77 3.47 -8.74
N GLY A 56 -12.48 3.92 -7.52
CA GLY A 56 -11.52 3.29 -6.62
C GLY A 56 -11.94 1.88 -6.21
N LEU A 57 -13.25 1.63 -6.01
CA LEU A 57 -13.78 0.31 -5.70
C LEU A 57 -13.64 -0.64 -6.89
N LEU A 58 -13.93 -0.16 -8.10
CA LEU A 58 -13.71 -0.92 -9.33
C LEU A 58 -12.23 -1.26 -9.52
N LEU A 59 -11.34 -0.28 -9.34
CA LEU A 59 -9.90 -0.48 -9.41
C LEU A 59 -9.41 -1.47 -8.35
N PHE A 60 -9.92 -1.38 -7.13
CA PHE A 60 -9.62 -2.32 -6.06
C PHE A 60 -10.06 -3.74 -6.40
N LEU A 61 -11.24 -3.92 -6.99
CA LEU A 61 -11.71 -5.23 -7.46
C LEU A 61 -10.79 -5.82 -8.51
N VAL A 62 -10.35 -5.02 -9.49
CA VAL A 62 -9.39 -5.45 -10.51
C VAL A 62 -8.07 -5.87 -9.86
N MET A 63 -7.50 -5.04 -8.98
CA MET A 63 -6.27 -5.39 -8.24
C MET A 63 -6.45 -6.67 -7.41
N PHE A 64 -7.60 -6.87 -6.77
CA PHE A 64 -7.89 -8.07 -5.99
C PHE A 64 -7.83 -9.32 -6.85
N ILE A 65 -8.50 -9.33 -8.02
CA ILE A 65 -8.50 -10.47 -8.94
C ILE A 65 -7.08 -10.80 -9.40
N TYR A 66 -6.32 -9.77 -9.81
CA TYR A 66 -4.93 -9.96 -10.25
C TYR A 66 -3.99 -10.36 -9.10
N ALA A 67 -4.28 -10.00 -7.85
CA ALA A 67 -3.48 -10.42 -6.70
C ALA A 67 -3.60 -11.93 -6.47
N ILE A 68 -4.82 -12.46 -6.55
CA ILE A 68 -5.07 -13.92 -6.45
C ILE A 68 -4.40 -14.66 -7.61
N PHE A 69 -4.57 -14.15 -8.84
CA PHE A 69 -3.92 -14.72 -10.01
C PHE A 69 -2.39 -14.70 -9.87
N GLY A 70 -1.82 -13.56 -9.49
CA GLY A 70 -0.38 -13.38 -9.31
C GLY A 70 0.21 -14.33 -8.27
N MET A 71 -0.48 -14.57 -7.16
CA MET A 71 -0.03 -15.58 -6.19
C MET A 71 0.03 -16.98 -6.79
N SER A 72 -1.01 -17.38 -7.54
CA SER A 72 -1.06 -18.72 -8.10
C SER A 72 0.01 -18.98 -9.17
N GLN A 73 0.43 -17.94 -9.89
CA GLN A 73 1.34 -18.08 -11.03
C GLN A 73 2.79 -17.69 -10.70
N PHE A 74 2.99 -16.69 -9.85
CA PHE A 74 4.29 -16.02 -9.69
C PHE A 74 4.89 -16.13 -8.28
N ALA A 75 4.27 -16.86 -7.35
CA ALA A 75 4.78 -17.00 -5.98
C ALA A 75 6.19 -17.61 -5.89
N TYR A 76 6.55 -18.50 -6.82
CA TYR A 76 7.83 -19.21 -6.81
C TYR A 76 8.84 -18.69 -7.84
N VAL A 77 8.57 -17.52 -8.43
CA VAL A 77 9.52 -16.89 -9.34
C VAL A 77 10.81 -16.58 -8.60
N LYS A 78 11.94 -16.82 -9.25
CA LYS A 78 13.27 -16.54 -8.70
C LYS A 78 13.33 -15.07 -8.27
N ARG A 79 13.74 -14.84 -7.03
CA ARG A 79 13.85 -13.49 -6.45
C ARG A 79 15.04 -12.75 -7.06
N GLU A 80 14.75 -11.82 -7.96
CA GLU A 80 15.73 -10.99 -8.66
C GLU A 80 15.13 -9.61 -8.98
N ALA A 81 15.99 -8.64 -9.27
CA ALA A 81 15.62 -7.28 -9.68
C ALA A 81 14.61 -6.60 -8.74
N GLY A 82 13.30 -6.68 -9.06
CA GLY A 82 12.22 -6.09 -8.28
C GLY A 82 11.43 -7.06 -7.40
N ILE A 83 11.75 -8.36 -7.43
CA ILE A 83 11.12 -9.36 -6.57
C ILE A 83 12.04 -9.66 -5.37
N ASP A 84 11.64 -9.22 -4.18
CA ASP A 84 12.40 -9.37 -2.93
C ASP A 84 11.52 -9.92 -1.77
N ASP A 85 11.98 -9.85 -0.52
CA ASP A 85 11.25 -10.34 0.66
C ASP A 85 9.91 -9.61 0.91
N MET A 86 9.76 -8.37 0.44
CA MET A 86 8.62 -7.49 0.70
C MET A 86 7.75 -7.29 -0.55
N PHE A 87 8.36 -7.14 -1.72
CA PHE A 87 7.72 -6.97 -3.02
C PHE A 87 7.77 -8.30 -3.78
N ASN A 88 6.82 -9.19 -3.51
CA ASN A 88 6.69 -10.47 -4.19
C ASN A 88 5.22 -10.87 -4.33
N PHE A 89 4.99 -12.03 -4.96
CA PHE A 89 3.66 -12.62 -5.11
C PHE A 89 3.44 -13.84 -4.20
N GLU A 90 4.19 -13.98 -3.09
CA GLU A 90 4.07 -15.15 -2.21
C GLU A 90 2.83 -15.10 -1.31
N THR A 91 2.39 -13.89 -0.94
CA THR A 91 1.22 -13.68 -0.08
C THR A 91 0.30 -12.62 -0.65
N PHE A 92 -0.96 -12.63 -0.21
CA PHE A 92 -1.98 -11.72 -0.73
C PHE A 92 -1.60 -10.25 -0.50
N ALA A 93 -1.09 -9.94 0.70
CA ALA A 93 -0.68 -8.57 1.04
C ALA A 93 0.48 -8.09 0.18
N ASN A 94 1.50 -8.94 -0.03
CA ASN A 94 2.65 -8.60 -0.88
C ASN A 94 2.21 -8.40 -2.34
N SER A 95 1.38 -9.29 -2.87
CA SER A 95 0.79 -9.17 -4.22
C SER A 95 0.00 -7.87 -4.39
N MET A 96 -0.79 -7.48 -3.38
CA MET A 96 -1.54 -6.22 -3.40
C MET A 96 -0.61 -4.99 -3.40
N ILE A 97 0.51 -5.02 -2.66
CA ILE A 97 1.51 -3.94 -2.66
C ILE A 97 2.18 -3.84 -4.05
N CYS A 98 2.56 -4.96 -4.65
CA CYS A 98 3.13 -5.01 -6.00
C CYS A 98 2.16 -4.44 -7.05
N LEU A 99 0.88 -4.83 -7.00
CA LEU A 99 -0.14 -4.33 -7.94
C LEU A 99 -0.48 -2.86 -7.72
N PHE A 100 -0.45 -2.39 -6.48
CA PHE A 100 -0.58 -0.96 -6.18
C PHE A 100 0.56 -0.15 -6.83
N GLN A 101 1.79 -0.64 -6.78
CA GLN A 101 2.94 -0.03 -7.45
C GLN A 101 2.80 -0.03 -8.97
N ILE A 102 2.35 -1.15 -9.57
CA ILE A 102 2.10 -1.25 -11.02
C ILE A 102 0.98 -0.30 -11.46
N THR A 103 -0.04 -0.07 -10.62
CA THR A 103 -1.14 0.85 -10.93
C THR A 103 -0.66 2.29 -11.13
N THR A 104 0.42 2.70 -10.47
CA THR A 104 1.06 4.02 -10.72
C THR A 104 2.05 3.98 -11.89
N SER A 105 2.10 2.88 -12.64
CA SER A 105 3.07 2.59 -13.71
C SER A 105 4.54 2.63 -13.25
N GLY A 106 4.79 2.50 -11.95
CA GLY A 106 6.12 2.49 -11.37
C GLY A 106 6.65 1.06 -11.24
N GLY A 107 7.92 0.83 -11.58
CA GLY A 107 8.64 -0.41 -11.24
C GLY A 107 8.11 -1.74 -11.81
N TRP A 108 7.09 -1.70 -12.67
CA TRP A 108 6.52 -2.90 -13.32
C TRP A 108 7.57 -3.67 -14.13
N ASN A 109 8.54 -2.96 -14.71
CA ASN A 109 9.65 -3.52 -15.47
C ASN A 109 10.56 -4.41 -14.60
N TYR A 110 10.78 -4.03 -13.33
CA TYR A 110 11.60 -4.81 -12.41
C TYR A 110 10.87 -6.05 -11.89
N LEU A 111 9.54 -6.00 -11.79
CA LEU A 111 8.72 -7.17 -11.46
C LEU A 111 8.59 -8.13 -12.66
N LEU A 112 8.58 -7.60 -13.89
CA LEU A 112 8.47 -8.41 -15.10
C LEU A 112 9.76 -9.18 -15.43
N TYR A 113 10.92 -8.59 -15.19
CA TYR A 113 12.21 -9.17 -15.59
C TYR A 113 12.43 -10.61 -15.07
N PRO A 114 12.24 -10.91 -13.77
CA PRO A 114 12.42 -12.28 -13.26
C PRO A 114 11.36 -13.26 -13.75
N ILE A 115 10.15 -12.77 -14.11
CA ILE A 115 9.06 -13.60 -14.63
C ILE A 115 9.37 -14.08 -16.06
N LEU A 116 10.15 -13.32 -16.82
CA LEU A 116 10.54 -13.66 -18.19
C LEU A 116 11.74 -14.63 -18.27
N ASN A 117 12.43 -14.89 -17.15
CA ASN A 117 13.60 -15.75 -17.12
C ASN A 117 13.28 -17.18 -17.59
N LYS A 118 14.19 -17.74 -18.38
CA LYS A 118 14.19 -19.14 -18.83
C LYS A 118 15.54 -19.78 -18.50
N GLU A 119 15.68 -21.09 -18.69
CA GLU A 119 16.98 -21.74 -18.59
C GLU A 119 18.03 -21.01 -19.47
N PRO A 120 19.26 -20.74 -18.97
CA PRO A 120 19.86 -21.22 -17.72
C PRO A 120 19.63 -20.33 -16.48
N ASP A 121 18.90 -19.22 -16.60
CA ASP A 121 18.77 -18.20 -15.55
C ASP A 121 17.77 -18.59 -14.43
N CYS A 122 16.95 -19.61 -14.66
CA CYS A 122 16.05 -20.22 -13.67
C CYS A 122 16.18 -21.75 -13.64
N ASP A 123 15.87 -22.37 -12.49
CA ASP A 123 15.87 -23.82 -12.29
C ASP A 123 14.42 -24.32 -12.24
N PRO A 124 13.94 -25.12 -13.22
CA PRO A 124 12.55 -25.58 -13.26
C PRO A 124 12.23 -26.67 -12.24
N LYS A 125 13.23 -27.22 -11.55
CA LYS A 125 13.06 -28.31 -10.57
C LYS A 125 13.06 -27.83 -9.12
N LYS A 126 13.15 -26.51 -8.91
CA LYS A 126 13.23 -25.89 -7.60
C LYS A 126 11.88 -25.40 -7.10
#